data_AF-A0A2R7UN05-F1
#
_entry.id   AF-A0A2R7UN05-F1
#
_cell.length_a   1.000
_cell.length_b   1.000
_cell.length_c   1.000
_cell.angle_alpha   90.00
_cell.angle_beta   90.00
_cell.angle_gamma   90.00
#
_symmetry.space_group_name_H-M   'P 1'
#
loop_
_entity.id
_entity.type
_entity.pdbx_description
1 polymer ?
#
loop_
_entity_poly.entity_id
_entity_poly.type
_entity_poly.pdbx_seq_one_letter_code
_entity_poly.pdbx_strand_id
1 'polypeptide(L)'
;MTSKPYPRTLQAAKIEGATAENFVPLEALRKGIDIVIPWSDDFRAGGTIKLHLSGGGSGTFHELDIDEFPPEQDLRDYFQPEEIRDLWDSKVELYYFDQNLNRSPISTYSFAAELYRPRVPGIIDNEGLPWSQAAQGFTINIPAYEGASAGELIRLFLIGQHPNSSFILETEVIETGEQTVFFINETISSALSGGMVYLHYHVINTTIERSSRPLSFMMGSLVAAPIAKYVLWAGGDMPFVLNPIDEPKGKYPFITNFGLSLERDDEVFFLVLDDRSWQNEVIVQKISTPTLSADFLASKPIIDNFNNSVFLIATLLRRHGKVLASNSNLVNFPEDSTKQRPAAGPQAAIAQPR
;
A
#
# COMPACT_ATOMS: atom_id res chain seq x y z
N MET A 1 -42.74 -27.89 -24.72
CA MET A 1 -42.75 -26.99 -23.55
C MET A 1 -41.35 -26.44 -23.38
N THR A 2 -41.10 -25.23 -23.85
CA THR A 2 -39.82 -24.53 -23.69
C THR A 2 -39.83 -23.83 -22.35
N SER A 3 -39.32 -24.48 -21.30
CA SER A 3 -39.03 -23.80 -20.05
C SER A 3 -37.97 -22.74 -20.33
N LYS A 4 -38.35 -21.46 -20.27
CA LYS A 4 -37.35 -20.39 -20.22
C LYS A 4 -36.47 -20.67 -19.01
N PRO A 5 -35.15 -20.87 -19.16
CA PRO A 5 -34.28 -20.96 -18.01
C PRO A 5 -34.37 -19.62 -17.29
N TYR A 6 -34.89 -19.63 -16.06
CA TYR A 6 -34.66 -18.50 -15.17
C TYR A 6 -33.14 -18.37 -15.03
N PRO A 7 -32.56 -17.17 -15.15
CA PRO A 7 -31.15 -16.97 -14.84
C PRO A 7 -30.95 -17.37 -13.38
N ARG A 8 -30.37 -18.55 -13.14
CA ARG A 8 -29.97 -18.98 -11.82
C ARG A 8 -28.86 -18.04 -11.40
N THR A 9 -29.10 -17.34 -10.30
CA THR A 9 -28.18 -16.30 -9.84
C THR A 9 -27.19 -16.98 -8.90
N LEU A 10 -25.89 -16.91 -9.23
CA LEU A 10 -24.82 -17.33 -8.33
C LEU A 10 -24.99 -16.66 -6.96
N GLN A 11 -24.66 -17.39 -5.90
CA GLN A 11 -24.70 -16.84 -4.54
C GLN A 11 -23.35 -16.21 -4.17
N ALA A 12 -23.35 -15.31 -3.19
CA ALA A 12 -22.12 -14.67 -2.74
C ALA A 12 -21.25 -15.66 -1.94
N ALA A 13 -19.94 -15.66 -2.21
CA ALA A 13 -18.98 -16.36 -1.37
C ALA A 13 -18.84 -15.71 0.01
N LYS A 14 -18.39 -16.50 1.00
CA LYS A 14 -18.26 -16.06 2.39
C LYS A 14 -16.93 -16.45 3.01
N ILE A 15 -16.45 -15.65 3.95
CA ILE A 15 -15.29 -15.98 4.79
C ILE A 15 -15.80 -16.70 6.04
N GLU A 16 -15.34 -17.93 6.27
CA GLU A 16 -15.66 -18.67 7.49
C GLU A 16 -14.95 -18.03 8.69
N GLY A 17 -15.67 -17.88 9.81
CA GLY A 17 -15.14 -17.22 11.01
C GLY A 17 -15.21 -15.68 10.99
N ALA A 18 -15.70 -15.06 9.91
CA ALA A 18 -16.07 -13.65 9.94
C ALA A 18 -17.23 -13.41 10.94
N THR A 19 -17.19 -12.27 11.62
CA THR A 19 -18.26 -11.86 12.55
C THR A 19 -19.55 -11.49 11.79
N ALA A 20 -20.66 -11.29 12.53
CA ALA A 20 -21.93 -10.84 11.95
C ALA A 20 -21.85 -9.48 11.24
N GLU A 21 -20.83 -8.67 11.53
CA GLU A 21 -20.57 -7.37 10.90
C GLU A 21 -19.58 -7.47 9.72
N ASN A 22 -19.31 -8.69 9.24
CA ASN A 22 -18.30 -8.99 8.22
C ASN A 22 -16.89 -8.51 8.62
N PHE A 23 -16.57 -8.45 9.91
CA PHE A 23 -15.22 -8.19 10.39
C PHE A 23 -14.45 -9.50 10.57
N VAL A 24 -13.21 -9.54 10.07
CA VAL A 24 -12.30 -10.69 10.18
C VAL A 24 -11.18 -10.36 11.18
N PRO A 25 -11.14 -11.04 12.34
CA PRO A 25 -10.19 -10.72 13.41
C PRO A 25 -8.75 -11.10 13.04
N LEU A 26 -7.79 -10.41 13.65
CA LEU A 26 -6.35 -10.58 13.37
C LEU A 26 -5.88 -12.04 13.59
N GLU A 27 -6.39 -12.69 14.63
CA GLU A 27 -6.08 -14.09 14.93
C GLU A 27 -6.54 -15.07 13.84
N ALA A 28 -7.62 -14.75 13.11
CA ALA A 28 -8.01 -15.52 11.94
C ALA A 28 -7.05 -15.21 10.77
N LEU A 29 -6.79 -13.93 10.49
CA LEU A 29 -5.89 -13.52 9.41
C LEU A 29 -4.47 -14.11 9.53
N ARG A 30 -3.93 -14.20 10.75
CA ARG A 30 -2.62 -14.84 11.04
C ARG A 30 -2.60 -16.34 10.77
N LYS A 31 -3.77 -16.99 10.74
CA LYS A 31 -3.93 -18.41 10.44
C LYS A 31 -4.42 -18.65 9.02
N GLY A 32 -4.61 -17.62 8.21
CA GLY A 32 -5.26 -17.74 6.91
C GLY A 32 -6.78 -17.81 7.01
N ILE A 33 -7.46 -17.75 5.88
CA ILE A 33 -8.93 -17.68 5.83
C ILE A 33 -9.49 -18.77 4.92
N ASP A 34 -10.54 -19.43 5.40
CA ASP A 34 -11.33 -20.36 4.62
C ASP A 34 -12.47 -19.60 3.92
N ILE A 35 -12.54 -19.76 2.60
CA ILE A 35 -13.59 -19.21 1.76
C ILE A 35 -14.57 -20.31 1.41
N VAL A 36 -15.85 -20.04 1.64
CA VAL A 36 -16.96 -20.92 1.26
C VAL A 36 -17.65 -20.34 0.04
N ILE A 37 -17.63 -21.07 -1.06
CA ILE A 37 -18.36 -20.76 -2.29
C ILE A 37 -19.60 -21.65 -2.31
N PRO A 38 -20.82 -21.07 -2.19
CA PRO A 38 -22.03 -21.87 -2.16
C PRO A 38 -22.19 -22.70 -3.43
N TRP A 39 -22.63 -23.94 -3.28
CA TRP A 39 -22.93 -24.80 -4.41
C TRP A 39 -23.90 -24.14 -5.40
N SER A 40 -23.69 -24.40 -6.69
CA SER A 40 -24.58 -23.99 -7.77
C SER A 40 -24.74 -25.13 -8.78
N ASP A 41 -25.97 -25.28 -9.29
CA ASP A 41 -26.28 -26.12 -10.46
C ASP A 41 -25.49 -25.71 -11.71
N ASP A 42 -24.98 -24.48 -11.75
CA ASP A 42 -24.18 -23.99 -12.88
C ASP A 42 -22.77 -24.58 -12.87
N PHE A 43 -22.28 -25.09 -11.75
CA PHE A 43 -20.96 -25.71 -11.64
C PHE A 43 -20.91 -27.06 -12.37
N ARG A 44 -19.79 -27.36 -13.02
CA ARG A 44 -19.59 -28.57 -13.82
C ARG A 44 -18.24 -29.21 -13.51
N ALA A 45 -18.20 -30.54 -13.48
CA ALA A 45 -16.95 -31.28 -13.46
C ALA A 45 -16.08 -30.89 -14.66
N GLY A 46 -14.78 -30.72 -14.43
CA GLY A 46 -13.79 -30.16 -15.34
C GLY A 46 -13.86 -28.63 -15.53
N GLY A 47 -14.71 -27.92 -14.80
CA GLY A 47 -14.75 -26.45 -14.82
C GLY A 47 -13.73 -25.81 -13.88
N THR A 48 -13.46 -24.52 -14.06
CA THR A 48 -12.58 -23.74 -13.18
C THR A 48 -13.34 -22.56 -12.60
N ILE A 49 -13.23 -22.33 -11.29
CA ILE A 49 -13.72 -21.15 -10.58
C ILE A 49 -12.56 -20.20 -10.33
N LYS A 50 -12.74 -18.91 -10.64
CA LYS A 50 -11.74 -17.88 -10.32
C LYS A 50 -12.20 -17.08 -9.12
N LEU A 51 -11.54 -17.27 -7.99
CA LEU A 51 -11.88 -16.62 -6.72
C LEU A 51 -11.01 -15.40 -6.51
N HIS A 52 -11.61 -14.25 -6.23
CA HIS A 52 -10.92 -12.97 -6.10
C HIS A 52 -11.11 -12.38 -4.71
N LEU A 53 -10.02 -11.93 -4.09
CA LEU A 53 -10.01 -11.03 -2.93
C LEU A 53 -9.26 -9.75 -3.28
N SER A 54 -9.88 -8.61 -3.08
CA SER A 54 -9.24 -7.31 -3.39
C SER A 54 -9.64 -6.24 -2.40
N GLY A 55 -8.70 -5.35 -2.06
CA GLY A 55 -8.92 -4.25 -1.12
C GLY A 55 -7.68 -3.40 -0.92
N GLY A 56 -7.86 -2.13 -0.58
CA GLY A 56 -6.77 -1.25 -0.17
C GLY A 56 -5.66 -1.05 -1.23
N GLY A 57 -5.98 -1.21 -2.52
CA GLY A 57 -5.03 -1.11 -3.63
C GLY A 57 -4.27 -2.40 -3.98
N SER A 58 -4.57 -3.50 -3.28
CA SER A 58 -3.99 -4.83 -3.52
C SER A 58 -5.08 -5.86 -3.83
N GLY A 59 -4.67 -7.04 -4.30
CA GLY A 59 -5.56 -8.15 -4.54
C GLY A 59 -4.81 -9.45 -4.80
N THR A 60 -5.47 -10.55 -4.50
CA THR A 60 -5.02 -11.91 -4.77
C THR A 60 -6.17 -12.71 -5.39
N PHE A 61 -5.86 -13.76 -6.12
CA PHE A 61 -6.86 -14.64 -6.70
C PHE A 61 -6.35 -16.07 -6.76
N HIS A 62 -7.27 -17.02 -6.61
CA HIS A 62 -7.04 -18.44 -6.80
C HIS A 62 -7.86 -18.96 -7.98
N GLU A 63 -7.34 -19.98 -8.66
CA GLU A 63 -8.08 -20.76 -9.64
C GLU A 63 -8.35 -22.15 -9.03
N LEU A 64 -9.62 -22.50 -8.91
CA LEU A 64 -10.06 -23.78 -8.36
C LEU A 64 -10.62 -24.65 -9.48
N ASP A 65 -9.92 -25.74 -9.78
CA ASP A 65 -10.40 -26.75 -10.71
C ASP A 65 -11.41 -27.69 -10.02
N ILE A 66 -12.49 -27.97 -10.73
CA ILE A 66 -13.58 -28.79 -10.26
C ILE A 66 -13.37 -30.22 -10.80
N ASP A 67 -12.68 -31.08 -10.05
CA ASP A 67 -12.36 -32.45 -10.52
C ASP A 67 -13.59 -33.37 -10.55
N GLU A 68 -14.21 -33.65 -9.39
CA GLU A 68 -15.41 -34.48 -9.24
C GLU A 68 -16.32 -33.90 -8.16
N PHE A 69 -17.62 -33.70 -8.46
CA PHE A 69 -18.56 -33.03 -7.55
C PHE A 69 -19.50 -34.02 -6.85
N PRO A 70 -19.54 -34.04 -5.51
CA PRO A 70 -20.71 -34.49 -4.78
C PRO A 70 -21.83 -33.47 -5.02
N PRO A 71 -23.01 -33.85 -5.52
CA PRO A 71 -24.11 -32.91 -5.71
C PRO A 71 -24.42 -32.20 -4.39
N GLU A 72 -24.67 -30.89 -4.47
CA GLU A 72 -25.12 -30.05 -3.35
C GLU A 72 -24.09 -29.76 -2.24
N GLN A 73 -22.79 -29.89 -2.51
CA GLN A 73 -21.73 -29.53 -1.57
C GLN A 73 -21.08 -28.18 -1.90
N ASP A 74 -20.91 -27.30 -0.90
CA ASP A 74 -20.18 -26.05 -1.07
C ASP A 74 -18.69 -26.29 -1.36
N LEU A 75 -18.11 -25.46 -2.23
CA LEU A 75 -16.67 -25.46 -2.46
C LEU A 75 -15.97 -24.67 -1.37
N ARG A 76 -14.77 -25.12 -1.02
CA ARG A 76 -13.93 -24.49 -0.02
C ARG A 76 -12.57 -24.22 -0.61
N ASP A 77 -12.06 -23.03 -0.32
CA ASP A 77 -10.69 -22.64 -0.65
C ASP A 77 -10.03 -22.03 0.58
N TYR A 78 -8.71 -22.07 0.63
CA TYR A 78 -7.96 -21.54 1.75
C TYR A 78 -6.86 -20.60 1.27
N PHE A 79 -6.90 -19.35 1.74
CA PHE A 79 -5.85 -18.37 1.54
C PHE A 79 -4.88 -18.40 2.71
N GLN A 80 -3.60 -18.59 2.41
CA GLN A 80 -2.51 -18.52 3.38
C GLN A 80 -2.39 -17.11 3.96
N PRO A 81 -1.90 -16.96 5.20
CA PRO A 81 -1.67 -15.64 5.82
C PRO A 81 -0.86 -14.69 4.94
N GLU A 82 0.19 -15.19 4.29
CA GLU A 82 1.11 -14.41 3.47
C GLU A 82 0.43 -13.85 2.21
N GLU A 83 -0.53 -14.57 1.63
CA GLU A 83 -1.25 -14.18 0.40
C GLU A 83 -2.22 -13.03 0.62
N ILE A 84 -2.72 -12.88 1.84
CA ILE A 84 -3.72 -11.86 2.21
C ILE A 84 -3.14 -10.75 3.08
N ARG A 85 -1.82 -10.77 3.35
CA ARG A 85 -1.20 -9.81 4.27
C ARG A 85 -1.26 -8.37 3.77
N ASP A 86 -1.20 -8.16 2.45
CA ASP A 86 -1.42 -6.85 1.81
C ASP A 86 -2.89 -6.38 1.86
N LEU A 87 -3.82 -7.23 2.32
CA LEU A 87 -5.23 -6.87 2.52
C LEU A 87 -5.55 -6.50 3.96
N TRP A 88 -4.61 -6.62 4.89
CA TRP A 88 -4.82 -6.23 6.29
C TRP A 88 -5.05 -4.73 6.42
N ASP A 89 -5.90 -4.31 7.36
CA ASP A 89 -6.39 -2.93 7.48
C ASP A 89 -7.10 -2.41 6.21
N SER A 90 -7.85 -3.27 5.52
CA SER A 90 -8.61 -2.87 4.33
C SER A 90 -10.07 -3.32 4.40
N LYS A 91 -10.91 -2.61 3.64
CA LYS A 91 -12.20 -3.16 3.20
C LYS A 91 -11.91 -4.09 2.03
N VAL A 92 -12.24 -5.36 2.20
CA VAL A 92 -11.94 -6.43 1.25
C VAL A 92 -13.22 -6.87 0.56
N GLU A 93 -13.21 -6.83 -0.76
CA GLU A 93 -14.23 -7.37 -1.64
C GLU A 93 -13.89 -8.82 -1.98
N LEU A 94 -14.87 -9.70 -1.84
CA LEU A 94 -14.80 -11.12 -2.15
C LEU A 94 -15.86 -11.46 -3.20
N TYR A 95 -15.45 -12.03 -4.32
CA TYR A 95 -16.34 -12.54 -5.36
C TYR A 95 -15.64 -13.62 -6.18
N TYR A 96 -16.38 -14.36 -7.00
CA TYR A 96 -15.82 -15.33 -7.91
C TYR A 96 -16.46 -15.27 -9.29
N PHE A 97 -15.78 -15.85 -10.28
CA PHE A 97 -16.32 -16.16 -11.59
C PHE A 97 -16.50 -17.66 -11.74
N ASP A 98 -17.65 -18.08 -12.26
CA ASP A 98 -17.83 -19.46 -12.69
C ASP A 98 -17.05 -19.74 -14.00
N GLN A 99 -17.10 -20.99 -14.46
CA GLN A 99 -16.42 -21.41 -15.70
C GLN A 99 -16.99 -20.76 -16.97
N ASN A 100 -18.15 -20.11 -16.90
CA ASN A 100 -18.75 -19.34 -17.99
C ASN A 100 -18.49 -17.83 -17.85
N LEU A 101 -17.64 -17.43 -16.89
CA LEU A 101 -17.33 -16.05 -16.53
C LEU A 101 -18.54 -15.25 -16.00
N ASN A 102 -19.55 -15.94 -15.49
CA ASN A 102 -20.59 -15.30 -14.70
C ASN A 102 -20.01 -14.92 -13.34
N ARG A 103 -20.16 -13.66 -12.96
CA ARG A 103 -19.67 -13.16 -11.66
C ARG A 103 -20.71 -13.38 -10.58
N SER A 104 -20.26 -13.83 -9.41
CA SER A 104 -21.07 -13.83 -8.20
C SER A 104 -21.40 -12.40 -7.72
N PRO A 105 -22.38 -12.23 -6.83
CA PRO A 105 -22.48 -11.03 -6.01
C PRO A 105 -21.18 -10.82 -5.19
N ILE A 106 -20.87 -9.56 -4.88
CA ILE A 106 -19.71 -9.18 -4.07
C ILE A 106 -20.09 -9.17 -2.59
N SER A 107 -19.29 -9.82 -1.77
CA SER A 107 -19.31 -9.69 -0.31
C SER A 107 -18.22 -8.74 0.14
N THR A 108 -18.50 -7.84 1.10
CA THR A 108 -17.51 -6.89 1.63
C THR A 108 -17.20 -7.19 3.09
N TYR A 109 -15.92 -7.28 3.41
CA TYR A 109 -15.37 -7.56 4.74
C TYR A 109 -14.46 -6.44 5.22
N SER A 110 -14.24 -6.36 6.53
CA SER A 110 -13.25 -5.47 7.15
C SER A 110 -12.17 -6.31 7.80
N PHE A 111 -10.92 -6.18 7.36
CA PHE A 111 -9.81 -6.96 7.89
C PHE A 111 -9.10 -6.19 9.00
N ALA A 112 -8.82 -6.87 10.12
CA ALA A 112 -7.95 -6.35 11.18
C ALA A 112 -6.49 -6.19 10.70
N ALA A 113 -5.65 -5.59 11.53
CA ALA A 113 -4.21 -5.52 11.32
C ALA A 113 -3.44 -5.46 12.64
N GLU A 114 -2.15 -5.81 12.60
CA GLU A 114 -1.23 -5.62 13.73
C GLU A 114 -1.00 -4.15 14.03
N LEU A 115 -0.80 -3.36 12.98
CA LEU A 115 -0.75 -1.91 13.02
C LEU A 115 -1.64 -1.38 11.89
N TYR A 116 -2.58 -0.52 12.25
CA TYR A 116 -3.47 0.12 11.30
C TYR A 116 -2.73 1.25 10.58
N ARG A 117 -3.08 1.53 9.32
CA ARG A 117 -2.60 2.71 8.60
C ARG A 117 -2.97 3.98 9.36
N PRO A 118 -2.15 5.04 9.29
CA PRO A 118 -2.54 6.34 9.78
C PRO A 118 -3.83 6.80 9.06
N ARG A 119 -4.64 7.61 9.76
CA ARG A 119 -5.88 8.20 9.24
C ARG A 119 -5.76 9.71 9.26
N VAL A 120 -6.12 10.35 8.16
CA VAL A 120 -6.21 11.81 8.08
C VAL A 120 -7.67 12.17 7.80
N PRO A 121 -8.40 12.70 8.80
CA PRO A 121 -9.77 13.13 8.57
C PRO A 121 -9.85 14.15 7.44
N GLY A 122 -10.83 14.01 6.55
CA GLY A 122 -11.07 14.95 5.46
C GLY A 122 -10.31 14.66 4.15
N ILE A 123 -9.54 13.57 4.07
CA ILE A 123 -9.14 13.01 2.77
C ILE A 123 -10.41 12.60 2.01
N ILE A 124 -10.51 13.06 0.77
CA ILE A 124 -11.53 12.65 -0.20
C ILE A 124 -10.88 11.67 -1.18
N ASP A 125 -11.52 10.52 -1.41
CA ASP A 125 -10.98 9.48 -2.29
C ASP A 125 -10.68 10.04 -3.69
N ASN A 126 -9.47 9.74 -4.19
CA ASN A 126 -8.90 10.23 -5.47
C ASN A 126 -8.63 11.75 -5.58
N GLU A 127 -9.08 12.56 -4.62
CA GLU A 127 -8.83 14.02 -4.62
C GLU A 127 -7.75 14.41 -3.60
N GLY A 128 -7.63 13.66 -2.51
CA GLY A 128 -6.68 13.95 -1.42
C GLY A 128 -7.25 14.90 -0.37
N LEU A 129 -6.38 15.64 0.33
CA LEU A 129 -6.78 16.57 1.39
C LEU A 129 -7.01 17.98 0.81
N PRO A 130 -8.23 18.55 0.86
CA PRO A 130 -8.50 19.85 0.26
C PRO A 130 -7.68 20.99 0.87
N TRP A 131 -7.29 21.98 0.05
CA TRP A 131 -6.50 23.13 0.50
C TRP A 131 -7.17 23.92 1.63
N SER A 132 -8.51 24.05 1.60
CA SER A 132 -9.26 24.77 2.64
C SER A 132 -9.04 24.18 4.04
N GLN A 133 -8.81 22.87 4.12
CA GLN A 133 -8.46 22.17 5.35
C GLN A 133 -6.95 22.22 5.59
N ALA A 134 -6.14 21.90 4.57
CA ALA A 134 -4.67 21.91 4.70
C ALA A 134 -4.13 23.26 5.17
N ALA A 135 -4.69 24.38 4.70
CA ALA A 135 -4.26 25.74 5.05
C ALA A 135 -4.36 26.06 6.56
N GLN A 136 -5.21 25.35 7.31
CA GLN A 136 -5.43 25.55 8.74
C GLN A 136 -4.61 24.57 9.60
N GLY A 137 -3.80 23.72 8.96
CA GLY A 137 -3.27 22.52 9.59
C GLY A 137 -4.29 21.38 9.65
N PHE A 138 -3.81 20.19 10.00
CA PHE A 138 -4.65 18.99 10.05
C PHE A 138 -4.16 18.02 11.13
N THR A 139 -4.91 16.96 11.37
CA THR A 139 -4.54 15.90 12.32
C THR A 139 -4.25 14.60 11.60
N ILE A 140 -3.30 13.86 12.14
CA ILE A 140 -3.03 12.47 11.74
C ILE A 140 -3.33 11.61 12.96
N ASN A 141 -4.25 10.68 12.80
CA ASN A 141 -4.68 9.76 13.84
C ASN A 141 -4.04 8.39 13.57
N ILE A 142 -3.33 7.87 14.55
CA ILE A 142 -2.87 6.48 14.58
C ILE A 142 -3.91 5.69 15.37
N PRO A 143 -4.69 4.80 14.73
CA PRO A 143 -5.72 4.03 15.43
C PRO A 143 -5.11 3.18 16.56
N ALA A 144 -5.91 2.93 17.60
CA ALA A 144 -5.55 1.98 18.65
C ALA A 144 -5.27 0.59 18.03
N TYR A 145 -4.28 -0.10 18.56
CA TYR A 145 -3.86 -1.41 18.06
C TYR A 145 -3.63 -2.39 19.22
N GLU A 146 -3.72 -3.68 18.90
CA GLU A 146 -3.56 -4.75 19.89
C GLU A 146 -2.10 -4.82 20.38
N GLY A 147 -1.95 -4.92 21.70
CA GLY A 147 -0.63 -4.96 22.35
C GLY A 147 0.08 -3.61 22.44
N ALA A 148 -0.63 -2.50 22.28
CA ALA A 148 -0.11 -1.17 22.65
C ALA A 148 0.17 -1.09 24.16
N SER A 149 1.27 -0.44 24.54
CA SER A 149 1.62 -0.16 25.93
C SER A 149 1.84 1.35 26.14
N ALA A 150 1.40 1.87 27.28
CA ALA A 150 1.66 3.27 27.63
C ALA A 150 3.17 3.52 27.71
N GLY A 151 3.62 4.65 27.16
CA GLY A 151 5.03 5.02 27.04
C GLY A 151 5.76 4.44 25.82
N GLU A 152 5.12 3.62 24.97
CA GLU A 152 5.71 3.24 23.68
C GLU A 152 5.87 4.48 22.79
N LEU A 153 7.02 4.60 22.11
CA LEU A 153 7.29 5.71 21.22
C LEU A 153 6.68 5.43 19.84
N ILE A 154 5.84 6.34 19.36
CA ILE A 154 5.39 6.37 17.97
C ILE A 154 6.22 7.41 17.22
N ARG A 155 7.00 6.94 16.24
CA ARG A 155 7.75 7.77 15.30
C ARG A 155 7.02 7.81 13.97
N LEU A 156 6.44 8.95 13.64
CA LEU A 156 5.77 9.22 12.38
C LEU A 156 6.74 9.87 11.38
N PHE A 157 6.89 9.25 10.23
CA PHE A 157 7.53 9.79 9.04
C PHE A 157 6.44 10.41 8.15
N LEU A 158 6.52 11.73 8.01
CA LEU A 158 5.65 12.54 7.16
C LEU A 158 6.48 12.96 5.95
N ILE A 159 6.29 12.31 4.81
CA ILE A 159 7.17 12.43 3.64
C ILE A 159 6.45 13.18 2.53
N GLY A 160 6.93 14.35 2.18
CA GLY A 160 6.40 15.14 1.07
C GLY A 160 7.26 15.03 -0.19
N GLN A 161 6.62 15.25 -1.34
CA GLN A 161 7.26 15.20 -2.65
C GLN A 161 8.33 16.28 -2.87
N HIS A 162 8.16 17.45 -2.24
CA HIS A 162 8.99 18.63 -2.48
C HIS A 162 10.22 18.71 -1.56
N PRO A 163 11.26 19.48 -1.93
CA PRO A 163 12.40 19.70 -1.04
C PRO A 163 11.96 20.31 0.29
N ASN A 164 12.53 19.84 1.40
CA ASN A 164 12.22 20.29 2.76
C ASN A 164 10.74 20.13 3.17
N SER A 165 9.99 19.26 2.48
CA SER A 165 8.59 18.97 2.83
C SER A 165 8.42 17.67 3.62
N SER A 166 9.52 17.08 4.13
CA SER A 166 9.43 15.87 4.96
C SER A 166 9.89 16.11 6.40
N PHE A 167 9.24 15.43 7.32
CA PHE A 167 9.37 15.62 8.76
C PHE A 167 9.37 14.27 9.50
N ILE A 168 10.01 14.26 10.67
CA ILE A 168 9.88 13.16 11.63
C ILE A 168 9.24 13.74 12.88
N LEU A 169 8.12 13.16 13.27
CA LEU A 169 7.36 13.54 14.45
C LEU A 169 7.35 12.37 15.41
N GLU A 170 7.48 12.65 16.70
CA GLU A 170 7.56 11.62 17.74
C GLU A 170 6.59 11.97 18.87
N THR A 171 5.90 10.96 19.37
CA THR A 171 5.03 11.08 20.54
C THR A 171 4.95 9.74 21.24
N GLU A 172 4.52 9.73 22.49
CA GLU A 172 4.34 8.49 23.25
C GLU A 172 2.87 8.07 23.26
N VAL A 173 2.63 6.77 23.36
CA VAL A 173 1.29 6.24 23.67
C VAL A 173 0.94 6.67 25.08
N ILE A 174 -0.05 7.56 25.23
CA ILE A 174 -0.48 8.07 26.53
C ILE A 174 -1.40 7.07 27.23
N GLU A 175 -2.41 6.58 26.50
CA GLU A 175 -3.44 5.68 27.01
C GLU A 175 -3.70 4.54 26.02
N THR A 176 -3.73 3.31 26.53
CA THR A 176 -3.97 2.11 25.71
C THR A 176 -5.44 2.00 25.32
N GLY A 177 -5.72 1.62 24.07
CA GLY A 177 -7.09 1.52 23.55
C GLY A 177 -7.61 2.82 22.94
N GLU A 178 -6.89 3.92 23.12
CA GLU A 178 -7.16 5.21 22.48
C GLU A 178 -6.25 5.43 21.26
N GLN A 179 -6.69 6.30 20.35
CA GLN A 179 -5.88 6.71 19.21
C GLN A 179 -4.77 7.69 19.63
N THR A 180 -3.61 7.58 18.98
CA THR A 180 -2.56 8.60 19.10
C THR A 180 -2.76 9.67 18.04
N VAL A 181 -2.71 10.95 18.42
CA VAL A 181 -2.98 12.07 17.52
C VAL A 181 -1.74 12.93 17.34
N PHE A 182 -1.34 13.16 16.09
CA PHE A 182 -0.36 14.15 15.69
C PHE A 182 -1.06 15.40 15.15
N PHE A 183 -0.72 16.57 15.69
CA PHE A 183 -1.17 17.84 15.15
C PHE A 183 -0.16 18.40 14.16
N ILE A 184 -0.59 18.57 12.92
CA ILE A 184 0.20 19.16 11.84
C ILE A 184 -0.19 20.62 11.71
N ASN A 185 0.68 21.50 12.19
CA ASN A 185 0.43 22.94 12.14
C ASN A 185 0.50 23.49 10.70
N GLU A 186 0.07 24.74 10.54
CA GLU A 186 0.03 25.44 9.25
C GLU A 186 1.40 25.52 8.56
N THR A 187 2.50 25.62 9.32
CA THR A 187 3.85 25.70 8.75
C THR A 187 4.25 24.38 8.09
N ILE A 188 4.05 23.26 8.77
CA ILE A 188 4.33 21.92 8.22
C ILE A 188 3.37 21.64 7.05
N SER A 189 2.09 21.91 7.23
CA SER A 189 1.07 21.68 6.20
C SER A 189 1.34 22.49 4.92
N SER A 190 1.74 23.76 5.06
CA SER A 190 2.09 24.60 3.91
C SER A 190 3.30 24.08 3.13
N ALA A 191 4.27 23.47 3.81
CA ALA A 191 5.43 22.87 3.15
C ALA A 191 5.05 21.64 2.30
N LEU A 192 3.94 20.97 2.61
CA LEU A 192 3.42 19.80 1.89
C LEU A 192 2.49 20.17 0.72
N SER A 193 2.07 21.43 0.62
CA SER A 193 1.06 21.92 -0.33
C SER A 193 1.34 21.51 -1.77
N GLY A 194 0.33 20.95 -2.45
CA GLY A 194 0.36 20.66 -3.89
C GLY A 194 1.15 19.43 -4.32
N GLY A 195 1.74 18.68 -3.38
CA GLY A 195 2.47 17.45 -3.67
C GLY A 195 1.80 16.20 -3.11
N MET A 196 2.30 15.04 -3.51
CA MET A 196 1.98 13.77 -2.85
C MET A 196 2.60 13.74 -1.45
N VAL A 197 1.85 13.21 -0.48
CA VAL A 197 2.28 13.00 0.90
C VAL A 197 2.18 11.53 1.24
N TYR A 198 3.24 10.97 1.83
CA TYR A 198 3.29 9.61 2.36
C TYR A 198 3.45 9.65 3.88
N LEU A 199 2.62 8.88 4.58
CA LEU A 199 2.65 8.71 6.02
C LEU A 199 3.04 7.28 6.34
N HIS A 200 4.06 7.13 7.16
CA HIS A 200 4.52 5.83 7.66
C HIS A 200 4.92 5.99 9.11
N TYR A 201 4.61 5.06 9.99
CA TYR A 201 5.06 5.17 11.38
C TYR A 201 5.65 3.87 11.91
N HIS A 202 6.56 4.05 12.86
CA HIS A 202 7.13 2.98 13.66
C HIS A 202 6.62 3.08 15.09
N VAL A 203 6.27 1.93 15.67
CA VAL A 203 6.09 1.76 17.11
C VAL A 203 7.37 1.16 17.66
N ILE A 204 8.02 1.89 18.55
CA ILE A 204 9.32 1.56 19.12
C ILE A 204 9.12 1.35 20.63
N ASN A 205 9.45 0.16 21.09
CA ASN A 205 9.59 -0.13 22.52
C ASN A 205 10.99 -0.68 22.82
N THR A 206 11.28 -1.01 24.08
CA THR A 206 12.62 -1.47 24.50
C THR A 206 13.07 -2.78 23.84
N THR A 207 12.16 -3.53 23.23
CA THR A 207 12.39 -4.89 22.74
C THR A 207 12.11 -5.10 21.27
N ILE A 208 11.22 -4.30 20.68
CA ILE A 208 10.65 -4.52 19.35
C ILE A 208 10.42 -3.17 18.68
N GLU A 209 10.73 -3.11 17.38
CA GLU A 209 10.31 -2.06 16.47
C GLU A 209 9.32 -2.67 15.45
N ARG A 210 8.13 -2.08 15.33
CA ARG A 210 7.08 -2.51 14.40
C ARG A 210 6.76 -1.36 13.45
N SER A 211 6.49 -1.69 12.19
CA SER A 211 6.24 -0.69 11.14
C SER A 211 4.81 -0.79 10.64
N SER A 212 4.17 0.36 10.43
CA SER A 212 2.83 0.42 9.84
C SER A 212 2.87 0.18 8.33
N ARG A 213 1.70 -0.03 7.72
CA ARG A 213 1.55 0.20 6.28
C ARG A 213 1.53 1.70 5.99
N PRO A 214 2.13 2.17 4.88
CA PRO A 214 2.04 3.57 4.52
C PRO A 214 0.62 3.96 4.08
N LEU A 215 0.30 5.24 4.22
CA LEU A 215 -0.82 5.91 3.56
C LEU A 215 -0.25 6.97 2.62
N SER A 216 -0.68 7.02 1.37
CA SER A 216 -0.41 8.15 0.47
C SER A 216 -1.67 8.95 0.18
N PHE A 217 -1.52 10.26 -0.05
CA PHE A 217 -2.59 11.12 -0.54
C PHE A 217 -2.02 12.41 -1.14
N MET A 218 -2.78 13.01 -2.07
CA MET A 218 -2.46 14.33 -2.62
C MET A 218 -2.81 15.42 -1.62
N MET A 219 -1.90 16.38 -1.41
CA MET A 219 -2.20 17.59 -0.65
C MET A 219 -2.72 18.68 -1.59
N GLY A 220 -3.86 19.27 -1.27
CA GLY A 220 -4.38 20.41 -1.99
C GLY A 220 -3.40 21.58 -1.99
N SER A 221 -3.50 22.46 -3.00
CA SER A 221 -2.69 23.67 -3.12
C SER A 221 -3.57 24.91 -3.27
N LEU A 222 -3.09 26.04 -2.75
CA LEU A 222 -3.68 27.35 -3.03
C LEU A 222 -3.65 27.69 -4.51
N VAL A 223 -2.55 27.31 -5.18
CA VAL A 223 -2.31 27.60 -6.59
C VAL A 223 -2.18 26.28 -7.33
N ALA A 224 -3.07 26.05 -8.29
CA ALA A 224 -2.98 24.90 -9.17
C ALA A 224 -1.72 24.95 -10.03
N ALA A 225 -1.16 23.78 -10.36
CA ALA A 225 -0.04 23.70 -11.29
C ALA A 225 -0.44 24.33 -12.64
N PRO A 226 0.44 25.12 -13.28
CA PRO A 226 0.14 25.70 -14.59
C PRO A 226 0.00 24.58 -15.63
N ILE A 227 -1.16 24.52 -16.29
CA ILE A 227 -1.40 23.58 -17.39
C ILE A 227 -1.13 24.32 -18.70
N ALA A 228 -0.23 23.77 -19.53
CA ALA A 228 0.02 24.34 -20.84
C ALA A 228 -1.25 24.30 -21.70
N LYS A 229 -1.59 25.41 -22.35
CA LYS A 229 -2.80 25.49 -23.20
C LYS A 229 -2.73 24.56 -24.42
N TYR A 230 -1.52 24.31 -24.92
CA TYR A 230 -1.26 23.45 -26.07
C TYR A 230 -0.22 22.40 -25.67
N VAL A 231 -0.69 21.24 -25.21
CA VAL A 231 0.16 20.10 -24.84
C VAL A 231 0.31 19.19 -26.06
N LEU A 232 1.53 19.07 -26.59
CA LEU A 232 1.83 18.07 -27.62
C LEU A 232 1.79 16.64 -27.04
N TRP A 233 2.32 16.49 -25.83
CA TRP A 233 2.32 15.28 -25.01
C TRP A 233 2.50 15.69 -23.54
N ALA A 234 1.74 15.08 -22.64
CA ALA A 234 1.94 15.29 -21.21
C ALA A 234 3.11 14.38 -20.79
N GLY A 235 4.25 14.98 -20.44
CA GLY A 235 5.30 14.22 -19.75
C GLY A 235 4.79 13.87 -18.36
N GLY A 236 4.79 12.58 -18.02
CA GLY A 236 4.58 12.14 -16.64
C GLY A 236 5.86 12.32 -15.82
N ASP A 237 5.73 12.37 -14.50
CA ASP A 237 6.87 12.16 -13.60
C ASP A 237 7.42 10.75 -13.86
N MET A 238 8.52 10.67 -14.61
CA MET A 238 9.14 9.39 -14.92
C MET A 238 9.91 8.90 -13.69
N PRO A 239 9.57 7.72 -13.14
CA PRO A 239 10.32 7.15 -12.04
C PRO A 239 11.76 6.87 -12.47
N PHE A 240 12.68 6.87 -11.51
CA PHE A 240 14.03 6.37 -11.73
C PHE A 240 13.99 4.87 -11.99
N VAL A 241 14.65 4.44 -13.06
CA VAL A 241 14.79 3.02 -13.38
C VAL A 241 16.01 2.47 -12.63
N LEU A 242 15.76 1.67 -11.59
CA LEU A 242 16.78 1.00 -10.80
C LEU A 242 17.33 -0.22 -11.53
N ASN A 243 18.63 -0.27 -11.75
CA ASN A 243 19.29 -1.50 -12.20
C ASN A 243 19.34 -2.49 -11.01
N PRO A 244 18.81 -3.73 -11.13
CA PRO A 244 18.76 -4.70 -10.03
C PRO A 244 20.15 -5.31 -9.73
N ILE A 245 21.12 -4.48 -9.36
CA ILE A 245 22.45 -4.91 -8.93
C ILE A 245 22.36 -5.36 -7.47
N ASP A 246 22.40 -6.67 -7.26
CA ASP A 246 22.38 -7.31 -5.95
C ASP A 246 23.77 -7.32 -5.32
N GLU A 247 24.13 -6.23 -4.64
CA GLU A 247 25.46 -6.02 -4.06
C GLU A 247 25.40 -5.31 -2.68
N PRO A 248 25.77 -5.98 -1.58
CA PRO A 248 26.09 -7.41 -1.47
C PRO A 248 24.85 -8.29 -1.68
N LYS A 249 25.06 -9.60 -1.88
CA LYS A 249 23.98 -10.56 -2.12
C LYS A 249 22.82 -10.42 -1.11
N GLY A 250 21.60 -10.33 -1.63
CA GLY A 250 20.37 -10.09 -0.89
C GLY A 250 20.05 -8.61 -0.62
N LYS A 251 20.80 -7.65 -1.18
CA LYS A 251 20.66 -6.22 -0.91
C LYS A 251 20.80 -5.36 -2.17
N TYR A 252 20.04 -4.27 -2.21
CA TYR A 252 20.20 -3.20 -3.20
C TYR A 252 20.94 -2.01 -2.58
N PRO A 253 22.05 -1.54 -3.18
CA PRO A 253 22.82 -0.42 -2.67
C PRO A 253 22.19 0.92 -3.09
N PHE A 254 22.13 1.86 -2.14
CA PHE A 254 21.74 3.24 -2.37
C PHE A 254 22.76 4.17 -1.72
N ILE A 255 22.93 5.37 -2.29
CA ILE A 255 23.78 6.41 -1.72
C ILE A 255 23.01 7.72 -1.67
N THR A 256 23.12 8.44 -0.57
CA THR A 256 22.69 9.85 -0.49
C THR A 256 23.90 10.74 -0.31
N ASN A 257 24.04 11.75 -1.17
CA ASN A 257 25.03 12.80 -1.05
C ASN A 257 24.40 14.04 -0.40
N PHE A 258 25.13 14.65 0.53
CA PHE A 258 24.67 15.81 1.29
C PHE A 258 25.43 17.07 0.84
N GLY A 259 24.72 18.18 0.71
CA GLY A 259 25.32 19.48 0.39
C GLY A 259 26.19 20.07 1.52
N LEU A 260 26.13 19.46 2.71
CA LEU A 260 26.92 19.82 3.89
C LEU A 260 27.45 18.55 4.53
N SER A 261 28.61 18.65 5.21
CA SER A 261 29.13 17.52 5.97
C SER A 261 28.12 17.08 7.02
N LEU A 262 27.89 15.77 7.07
CA LEU A 262 27.31 15.09 8.21
C LEU A 262 28.26 15.21 9.40
N GLU A 263 27.69 15.39 10.57
CA GLU A 263 28.38 15.54 11.85
C GLU A 263 28.26 14.24 12.64
N ARG A 264 29.14 14.07 13.64
CA ARG A 264 29.00 12.96 14.58
C ARG A 264 27.65 13.05 15.29
N ASP A 265 27.02 11.90 15.48
CA ASP A 265 25.70 11.75 16.10
C ASP A 265 24.50 12.21 15.27
N ASP A 266 24.69 12.70 14.04
CA ASP A 266 23.61 12.82 13.07
C ASP A 266 22.92 11.46 12.86
N GLU A 267 21.59 11.47 12.75
CA GLU A 267 20.81 10.28 12.37
C GLU A 267 20.28 10.48 10.95
N VAL A 268 20.58 9.53 10.07
CA VAL A 268 20.09 9.52 8.70
C VAL A 268 19.12 8.36 8.52
N PHE A 269 17.94 8.66 8.01
CA PHE A 269 16.87 7.72 7.73
C PHE A 269 16.72 7.60 6.22
N PHE A 270 16.89 6.40 5.68
CA PHE A 270 16.59 6.09 4.29
C PHE A 270 15.34 5.23 4.23
N LEU A 271 14.31 5.72 3.55
CA LEU A 271 13.00 5.08 3.48
C LEU A 271 12.82 4.45 2.11
N VAL A 272 12.26 3.25 2.11
CA VAL A 272 11.83 2.51 0.93
C VAL A 272 10.39 2.10 1.17
N LEU A 273 9.45 2.79 0.53
CA LEU A 273 8.02 2.67 0.82
C LEU A 273 7.18 2.36 -0.42
N ASP A 274 6.18 1.51 -0.27
CA ASP A 274 5.07 1.33 -1.19
C ASP A 274 3.77 1.25 -0.37
N ASP A 275 2.83 2.14 -0.65
CA ASP A 275 1.57 2.24 0.11
C ASP A 275 0.64 1.04 -0.12
N ARG A 276 0.87 0.26 -1.18
CA ARG A 276 0.16 -1.01 -1.44
C ARG A 276 0.79 -2.18 -0.71
N SER A 277 2.06 -2.09 -0.33
CA SER A 277 2.79 -3.19 0.31
C SER A 277 2.76 -3.09 1.84
N TRP A 278 2.70 -4.23 2.52
CA TRP A 278 3.02 -4.30 3.95
C TRP A 278 4.52 -4.33 4.22
N GLN A 279 5.32 -4.77 3.25
CA GLN A 279 6.78 -4.81 3.35
C GLN A 279 7.33 -3.44 2.98
N ASN A 280 7.83 -2.71 3.96
CA ASN A 280 8.46 -1.41 3.81
C ASN A 280 9.73 -1.41 4.66
N GLU A 281 10.70 -0.56 4.33
CA GLU A 281 11.96 -0.52 5.06
C GLU A 281 12.34 0.92 5.39
N VAL A 282 12.76 1.13 6.64
CA VAL A 282 13.44 2.36 7.06
C VAL A 282 14.78 1.96 7.63
N ILE A 283 15.84 2.37 6.95
CA ILE A 283 17.22 2.11 7.34
C ILE A 283 17.71 3.32 8.11
N VAL A 284 18.12 3.10 9.36
CA VAL A 284 18.65 4.16 10.22
C VAL A 284 20.16 4.01 10.33
N GLN A 285 20.88 5.08 10.00
CA GLN A 285 22.33 5.15 10.15
C GLN A 285 22.69 6.32 11.07
N LYS A 286 23.39 6.02 12.16
CA LYS A 286 24.00 7.02 13.02
C LYS A 286 25.42 7.32 12.56
N ILE A 287 25.72 8.59 12.33
CA ILE A 287 27.01 9.01 11.79
C ILE A 287 28.06 9.02 12.90
N SER A 288 29.13 8.25 12.70
CA SER A 288 30.24 8.13 13.66
C SER A 288 31.42 9.03 13.30
N THR A 289 31.68 9.19 12.00
CA THR A 289 32.75 10.03 11.45
C THR A 289 32.14 11.03 10.47
N PRO A 290 32.51 12.32 10.50
CA PRO A 290 32.03 13.29 9.53
C PRO A 290 32.26 12.84 8.08
N THR A 291 31.23 12.96 7.26
CA THR A 291 31.21 12.48 5.87
C THR A 291 30.25 13.33 5.04
N LEU A 292 30.38 13.33 3.71
CA LEU A 292 29.46 14.01 2.78
C LEU A 292 28.40 13.05 2.19
N SER A 293 28.48 11.76 2.51
CA SER A 293 27.57 10.75 1.99
C SER A 293 27.22 9.71 3.03
N ALA A 294 26.07 9.06 2.82
CA ALA A 294 25.64 7.88 3.54
C ALA A 294 25.24 6.80 2.54
N ASP A 295 25.75 5.58 2.76
CA ASP A 295 25.47 4.39 1.95
C ASP A 295 24.45 3.52 2.68
N PHE A 296 23.44 3.03 1.96
CA PHE A 296 22.35 2.23 2.47
C PHE A 296 22.23 0.91 1.72
N LEU A 297 21.85 -0.15 2.43
CA LEU A 297 21.67 -1.48 1.88
C LEU A 297 20.24 -1.96 2.15
N ALA A 298 19.35 -1.71 1.19
CA ALA A 298 17.95 -2.10 1.30
C ALA A 298 17.75 -3.59 0.96
N SER A 299 16.81 -4.22 1.65
CA SER A 299 16.49 -5.63 1.55
C SER A 299 15.92 -5.99 0.18
N LYS A 300 16.65 -6.82 -0.58
CA LYS A 300 16.19 -7.31 -1.88
C LYS A 300 14.80 -7.96 -1.81
N PRO A 301 14.49 -8.84 -0.84
CA PRO A 301 13.15 -9.46 -0.76
C PRO A 301 12.02 -8.43 -0.61
N ILE A 302 12.25 -7.33 0.12
CA ILE A 302 11.26 -6.25 0.30
C ILE A 302 11.05 -5.53 -1.03
N ILE A 303 12.13 -5.12 -1.69
CA ILE A 303 12.06 -4.37 -2.94
C ILE A 303 11.50 -5.22 -4.08
N ASP A 304 11.86 -6.50 -4.15
CA ASP A 304 11.31 -7.45 -5.13
C ASP A 304 9.78 -7.62 -4.96
N ASN A 305 9.28 -7.54 -3.73
CA ASN A 305 7.85 -7.69 -3.42
C ASN A 305 7.01 -6.57 -4.02
N PHE A 306 7.59 -5.43 -4.37
CA PHE A 306 6.87 -4.36 -5.08
C PHE A 306 6.49 -4.75 -6.52
N ASN A 307 7.05 -5.84 -7.08
CA ASN A 307 6.58 -6.52 -8.30
C ASN A 307 6.26 -5.58 -9.49
N ASN A 308 7.29 -4.95 -10.06
CA ASN A 308 7.20 -3.94 -11.14
C ASN A 308 6.42 -2.66 -10.79
N SER A 309 6.03 -2.50 -9.54
CA SER A 309 5.42 -1.27 -9.10
C SER A 309 6.46 -0.17 -8.91
N VAL A 310 5.98 1.06 -9.04
CA VAL A 310 6.70 2.24 -8.58
C VAL A 310 6.67 2.25 -7.05
N PHE A 311 7.83 2.45 -6.42
CA PHE A 311 7.98 2.64 -4.99
C PHE A 311 8.68 3.98 -4.69
N LEU A 312 8.50 4.48 -3.48
CA LEU A 312 9.06 5.73 -2.99
C LEU A 312 10.42 5.47 -2.32
N ILE A 313 11.39 6.34 -2.59
CA ILE A 313 12.56 6.51 -1.74
C ILE A 313 12.68 7.94 -1.22
N ALA A 314 13.15 8.10 0.02
CA ALA A 314 13.44 9.40 0.61
C ALA A 314 14.55 9.29 1.65
N THR A 315 15.34 10.36 1.80
CA THR A 315 16.36 10.47 2.85
C THR A 315 16.05 11.63 3.78
N LEU A 316 16.02 11.37 5.08
CA LEU A 316 15.82 12.36 6.13
C LEU A 316 17.05 12.39 7.02
N LEU A 317 17.53 13.59 7.33
CA LEU A 317 18.61 13.86 8.26
C LEU A 317 18.03 14.52 9.50
N ARG A 318 18.21 13.88 10.66
CA ARG A 318 17.96 14.49 11.95
C ARG A 318 19.28 14.98 12.55
N ARG A 319 19.40 16.30 12.72
CA ARG A 319 20.54 16.98 13.34
C ARG A 319 20.06 17.96 14.39
N HIS A 320 20.55 17.82 15.62
CA HIS A 320 20.24 18.74 16.73
C HIS A 320 18.72 19.00 16.91
N GLY A 321 17.91 17.94 16.76
CA GLY A 321 16.44 18.01 16.86
C GLY A 321 15.73 18.62 15.64
N LYS A 322 16.45 19.04 14.60
CA LYS A 322 15.88 19.50 13.33
C LYS A 322 15.92 18.38 12.30
N VAL A 323 14.90 18.34 11.44
CA VAL A 323 14.82 17.41 10.32
C VAL A 323 15.04 18.17 9.03
N LEU A 324 15.97 17.68 8.22
CA LEU A 324 16.19 18.08 6.83
C LEU A 324 15.86 16.89 5.95
N ALA A 325 15.37 17.12 4.74
CA ALA A 325 14.92 16.04 3.87
C ALA A 325 15.30 16.27 2.41
N SER A 326 15.62 15.18 1.72
CA SER A 326 15.62 15.16 0.25
C SER A 326 14.20 15.34 -0.28
N ASN A 327 14.08 15.57 -1.58
CA ASN A 327 12.83 15.25 -2.28
C ASN A 327 12.58 13.75 -2.16
N SER A 328 11.33 13.33 -2.13
CA SER A 328 11.01 11.93 -2.37
C SER A 328 11.11 11.63 -3.86
N ASN A 329 11.61 10.45 -4.22
CA ASN A 329 11.68 10.02 -5.61
C ASN A 329 10.91 8.74 -5.80
N LEU A 330 10.27 8.64 -6.97
CA LEU A 330 9.64 7.43 -7.44
C LEU A 330 10.67 6.58 -8.17
N VAL A 331 10.70 5.29 -7.88
CA VAL A 331 11.67 4.32 -8.42
C VAL A 331 10.90 3.12 -8.93
N ASN A 332 11.33 2.54 -10.05
CA ASN A 332 10.83 1.27 -10.56
C ASN A 332 11.99 0.42 -11.07
N PHE A 333 11.72 -0.85 -11.36
CA PHE A 333 12.64 -1.67 -12.14
C PHE A 333 12.41 -1.47 -13.64
N PRO A 334 13.42 -1.72 -14.49
CA PRO A 334 13.17 -1.78 -15.93
C PRO A 334 12.08 -2.81 -16.20
N GLU A 335 11.11 -2.44 -17.03
CA GLU A 335 10.14 -3.41 -17.52
C GLU A 335 10.91 -4.59 -18.13
N ASP A 336 10.68 -5.78 -17.59
CA ASP A 336 11.21 -6.99 -18.18
C ASP A 336 10.61 -7.12 -19.59
N SER A 337 11.39 -6.75 -20.60
CA SER A 337 10.94 -6.73 -22.00
C SER A 337 10.52 -8.12 -22.49
N THR A 338 10.88 -9.17 -21.76
CA THR A 338 10.43 -10.55 -22.01
C THR A 338 9.01 -10.85 -21.49
N LYS A 339 8.49 -10.01 -20.58
CA LYS A 339 7.11 -10.07 -20.06
C LYS A 339 6.16 -9.12 -20.78
N GLN A 340 6.60 -8.44 -21.86
CA GLN A 340 5.66 -7.73 -22.72
C GLN A 340 4.60 -8.72 -23.20
N ARG A 341 3.35 -8.52 -22.76
CA ARG A 341 2.19 -9.17 -23.36
C ARG A 341 2.37 -9.08 -24.87
N PRO A 342 2.25 -10.19 -25.63
CA PRO A 342 2.36 -10.14 -27.08
C PRO A 342 1.46 -9.01 -27.55
N ALA A 343 2.05 -8.01 -28.23
CA ALA A 343 1.34 -6.87 -28.75
C ALA A 343 0.07 -7.40 -29.41
N ALA A 344 -1.09 -6.87 -29.02
CA ALA A 344 -2.36 -7.24 -29.63
C ALA A 344 -2.14 -7.25 -31.15
N GLY A 345 -2.32 -8.44 -31.75
CA GLY A 345 -2.05 -8.65 -33.18
C GLY A 345 -2.74 -7.55 -33.99
N PRO A 346 -2.17 -7.17 -35.15
CA PRO A 346 -2.57 -5.98 -35.89
C PRO A 346 -4.09 -5.86 -35.93
N GLN A 347 -4.63 -4.79 -35.32
CA GLN A 347 -6.03 -4.46 -35.45
C GLN A 347 -6.32 -4.33 -36.94
N ALA A 348 -7.13 -5.25 -37.47
CA ALA A 348 -7.60 -5.17 -38.83
C ALA A 348 -8.25 -3.80 -39.01
N ALA A 349 -7.68 -2.99 -39.91
CA ALA A 349 -8.20 -1.68 -40.23
C ALA A 349 -9.67 -1.85 -40.66
N ILE A 350 -10.59 -1.38 -39.81
CA ILE A 350 -12.00 -1.25 -40.17
C ILE A 350 -12.04 -0.10 -41.19
N ALA A 351 -12.16 -0.47 -42.47
CA ALA A 351 -12.40 0.49 -43.53
C ALA A 351 -13.69 1.24 -43.22
N GLN A 352 -13.59 2.56 -42.99
CA GLN A 352 -14.77 3.41 -42.93
C GLN A 352 -15.39 3.51 -44.33
N PRO A 353 -16.69 3.21 -44.51
CA PRO A 353 -17.36 3.46 -45.77
C PRO A 353 -17.49 4.97 -46.00
N ARG A 354 -17.20 5.40 -47.23
CA ARG A 354 -17.37 6.78 -47.71
C ARG A 354 -18.84 7.14 -47.89
#